data_AF-A0A3B0UFP3-F1
#
_entry.id   AF-A0A3B0UFP3-F1
#
_cell.length_a   1.000
_cell.length_b   1.000
_cell.length_c   1.000
_cell.angle_alpha   90.00
_cell.angle_beta   90.00
_cell.angle_gamma   90.00
#
_symmetry.space_group_name_H-M   'P 1'
#
loop_
_entity.id
_entity.type
_entity.pdbx_description
1 polymer ?
#
loop_
_entity_poly.entity_id
_entity_poly.type
_entity_poly.pdbx_seq_one_letter_code
_entity_poly.pdbx_strand_id
1 'polypeptide(L)'
;MPQPAFNRNKIPHYLRLSLLGTLSVFLLLLLTGSTTFAQAVKLIPPNPSKTGSVTLIFDASKGNKVLENYTGGVYLHTGVITNKSLDSHSWKNVVGNWGKADQHVKMQRIGKNLYAFHFIIQNFYKLHKDEVVQQLTFVFRDTNGSLVAKDKNGQDFLIPVFGYKPPTIKKVGYLFKSRKYLGSSVKNGILTVKTNHGTIQVTFYTPKIAEVKDFKAGTNVPDSSVAIILPPGKGLASLAITHDKLI
;
A
#
# COMPACT_ATOMS: atom_id res chain seq x y z
N MET A 1 -56.93 -0.73 67.31
CA MET A 1 -56.31 -0.65 65.98
C MET A 1 -55.61 -1.97 65.70
N PRO A 2 -55.93 -2.71 64.62
CA PRO A 2 -55.20 -3.92 64.28
C PRO A 2 -53.88 -3.59 63.54
N GLN A 3 -52.79 -4.25 63.92
CA GLN A 3 -51.52 -4.25 63.18
C GLN A 3 -51.64 -5.05 61.87
N PRO A 4 -50.97 -4.64 60.78
CA PRO A 4 -51.00 -5.39 59.53
C PRO A 4 -50.08 -6.63 59.59
N ALA A 5 -50.59 -7.76 59.11
CA ALA A 5 -49.87 -9.01 58.98
C ALA A 5 -48.76 -8.93 57.92
N PHE A 6 -47.52 -9.25 58.31
CA PHE A 6 -46.39 -9.32 57.39
C PHE A 6 -46.40 -10.66 56.64
N ASN A 7 -46.77 -10.60 55.36
CA ASN A 7 -46.82 -11.75 54.46
C ASN A 7 -45.39 -12.26 54.13
N ARG A 8 -44.94 -13.30 54.83
CA ARG A 8 -43.74 -14.07 54.48
C ARG A 8 -44.07 -14.97 53.29
N ASN A 9 -43.83 -14.55 52.04
CA ASN A 9 -43.61 -15.45 50.90
C ASN A 9 -43.37 -14.68 49.59
N LYS A 10 -42.19 -14.07 49.40
CA LYS A 10 -41.60 -13.85 48.06
C LYS A 10 -40.07 -13.76 48.17
N ILE A 11 -39.38 -14.89 48.07
CA ILE A 11 -37.94 -14.91 47.77
C ILE A 11 -37.84 -14.92 46.23
N PRO A 12 -37.18 -13.94 45.58
CA PRO A 12 -37.00 -13.99 44.14
C PRO A 12 -36.01 -15.12 43.79
N HIS A 13 -36.46 -16.09 43.01
CA HIS A 13 -35.59 -17.12 42.43
C HIS A 13 -34.74 -16.51 41.32
N TYR A 14 -33.49 -16.16 41.63
CA TYR A 14 -32.47 -15.90 40.62
C TYR A 14 -32.11 -17.22 39.94
N LEU A 15 -32.19 -17.25 38.61
CA LEU A 15 -31.82 -18.37 37.77
C LEU A 15 -30.34 -18.72 38.03
N ARG A 16 -30.08 -19.80 38.76
CA ARG A 16 -28.71 -20.30 38.99
C ARG A 16 -28.22 -20.95 37.70
N LEU A 17 -27.48 -20.21 36.87
CA LEU A 17 -26.68 -20.82 35.81
C LEU A 17 -25.70 -21.80 36.46
N SER A 18 -25.78 -23.07 36.09
CA SER A 18 -24.85 -24.10 36.59
C SER A 18 -23.43 -23.79 36.11
N LEU A 19 -22.44 -24.15 36.93
CA LEU A 19 -21.01 -23.95 36.63
C LEU A 19 -20.59 -24.60 35.29
N LEU A 20 -21.31 -25.63 34.84
CA LEU A 20 -21.12 -26.25 33.52
C LEU A 20 -21.66 -25.39 32.37
N GLY A 21 -22.75 -24.65 32.58
CA GLY A 21 -23.31 -23.74 31.58
C GLY A 21 -22.43 -22.52 31.33
N THR A 22 -21.79 -21.99 32.37
CA THR A 22 -20.83 -20.89 32.25
C THR A 22 -19.53 -21.31 31.57
N LEU A 23 -19.04 -22.53 31.84
CA LEU A 23 -17.85 -23.08 31.17
C LEU A 23 -18.08 -23.33 29.67
N SER A 24 -19.29 -23.78 29.30
CA SER A 24 -19.68 -23.98 27.90
C SER A 24 -19.78 -22.67 27.11
N VAL A 25 -20.32 -21.60 27.72
CA VAL A 25 -20.35 -20.26 27.11
C VAL A 25 -18.94 -19.67 26.96
N PHE A 26 -18.05 -19.90 27.95
CA PHE A 26 -16.66 -19.45 27.88
C PHE A 26 -15.88 -20.17 26.77
N LEU A 27 -16.11 -21.48 26.59
CA LEU A 27 -15.50 -22.29 25.54
C LEU A 27 -16.04 -21.92 24.14
N LEU A 28 -17.32 -21.55 24.03
CA LEU A 28 -17.92 -21.08 22.78
C LEU A 28 -17.39 -19.68 22.36
N LEU A 29 -17.06 -18.81 23.32
CA LEU A 29 -16.37 -17.53 23.06
C LEU A 29 -14.90 -17.70 22.67
N LEU A 30 -14.23 -18.77 23.13
CA LEU A 30 -12.86 -19.10 22.73
C LEU A 30 -12.78 -19.68 21.30
N LEU A 31 -13.90 -20.18 20.76
CA LEU A 31 -14.00 -20.76 19.41
C LEU A 31 -14.37 -19.74 18.31
N THR A 32 -14.62 -18.46 18.63
CA THR A 32 -14.64 -17.41 17.62
C THR A 32 -13.20 -17.11 17.20
N GLY A 33 -12.65 -18.03 16.41
CA GLY A 33 -11.30 -18.00 15.90
C GLY A 33 -10.98 -16.64 15.33
N SER A 34 -9.81 -16.13 15.71
CA SER A 34 -9.21 -14.95 15.11
C SER A 34 -9.05 -15.22 13.62
N THR A 35 -10.00 -14.75 12.81
CA THR A 35 -9.83 -14.66 11.37
C THR A 35 -8.76 -13.60 11.14
N THR A 36 -7.50 -14.00 11.24
CA THR A 36 -6.42 -13.21 10.67
C THR A 36 -6.74 -13.15 9.19
N PHE A 37 -7.21 -11.99 8.72
CA PHE A 37 -7.28 -11.74 7.29
C PHE A 37 -5.89 -12.03 6.78
N ALA A 38 -5.75 -13.12 6.06
CA ALA A 38 -4.46 -13.56 5.62
C ALA A 38 -3.92 -12.46 4.68
N GLN A 39 -2.99 -11.65 5.18
CA GLN A 39 -2.45 -10.52 4.44
C GLN A 39 -1.64 -11.10 3.26
N ALA A 40 -1.79 -10.53 2.08
CA ALA A 40 -1.00 -10.93 0.91
C ALA A 40 0.50 -10.65 1.10
N VAL A 41 0.83 -9.72 2.01
CA VAL A 41 2.18 -9.27 2.29
C VAL A 41 2.41 -9.23 3.78
N LYS A 42 3.58 -9.68 4.25
CA LYS A 42 4.01 -9.54 5.64
C LYS A 42 5.52 -9.34 5.76
N LEU A 43 5.95 -8.72 6.86
CA LEU A 43 7.35 -8.60 7.23
C LEU A 43 7.69 -9.60 8.34
N ILE A 44 8.91 -10.12 8.31
CA ILE A 44 9.49 -10.95 9.37
C ILE A 44 10.82 -10.32 9.77
N PRO A 45 10.96 -9.80 11.01
CA PRO A 45 9.91 -9.67 12.03
C PRO A 45 8.81 -8.66 11.64
N PRO A 46 7.61 -8.70 12.24
CA PRO A 46 6.46 -7.85 11.87
C PRO A 46 6.62 -6.36 12.19
N ASN A 47 7.60 -5.98 13.01
CA ASN A 47 7.97 -4.58 13.25
C ASN A 47 9.50 -4.47 13.28
N PRO A 48 10.15 -4.50 12.11
CA PRO A 48 11.61 -4.49 12.02
C PRO A 48 12.16 -3.12 12.46
N SER A 49 13.43 -3.11 12.89
CA SER A 49 14.20 -1.86 13.01
C SER A 49 14.66 -1.37 11.63
N LYS A 50 14.90 -0.06 11.49
CA LYS A 50 15.45 0.55 10.25
C LYS A 50 16.78 -0.08 9.84
N THR A 51 17.61 -0.43 10.80
CA THR A 51 18.94 -1.03 10.63
C THR A 51 18.92 -2.56 10.70
N GLY A 52 17.78 -3.14 11.08
CA GLY A 52 17.62 -4.58 11.21
C GLY A 52 17.41 -5.24 9.85
N SER A 53 17.83 -6.49 9.76
CA SER A 53 17.44 -7.38 8.68
C SER A 53 15.92 -7.62 8.73
N VAL A 54 15.27 -7.57 7.57
CA VAL A 54 13.86 -7.93 7.40
C VAL A 54 13.67 -8.81 6.18
N THR A 55 12.77 -9.78 6.31
CA THR A 55 12.27 -10.59 5.19
C THR A 55 10.83 -10.19 4.88
N LEU A 56 10.61 -9.70 3.66
CA LEU A 56 9.30 -9.49 3.06
C LEU A 56 8.81 -10.81 2.47
N ILE A 57 7.59 -11.23 2.83
CA ILE A 57 6.91 -12.38 2.24
C ILE A 57 5.69 -11.89 1.46
N PHE A 58 5.55 -12.36 0.22
CA PHE A 58 4.41 -12.13 -0.65
C PHE A 58 3.74 -13.45 -1.03
N ASP A 59 2.42 -13.47 -0.91
CA ASP A 59 1.54 -14.57 -1.31
C ASP A 59 0.67 -14.13 -2.49
N ALA A 60 1.03 -14.61 -3.68
CA ALA A 60 0.39 -14.25 -4.95
C ALA A 60 -1.00 -14.85 -5.13
N SER A 61 -1.42 -15.77 -4.25
CA SER A 61 -2.79 -16.31 -4.24
C SER A 61 -3.79 -15.38 -3.53
N LYS A 62 -3.31 -14.25 -3.00
CA LYS A 62 -4.09 -13.24 -2.28
C LYS A 62 -4.09 -11.89 -3.01
N GLY A 63 -4.86 -10.93 -2.50
CA GLY A 63 -5.04 -9.62 -3.15
C GLY A 63 -5.87 -9.74 -4.42
N ASN A 64 -5.44 -9.08 -5.50
CA ASN A 64 -6.08 -9.17 -6.82
C ASN A 64 -5.73 -10.45 -7.60
N LYS A 65 -4.86 -11.31 -7.06
CA LYS A 65 -4.48 -12.63 -7.61
C LYS A 65 -3.91 -12.65 -9.03
N VAL A 66 -3.52 -11.50 -9.58
CA VAL A 66 -3.06 -11.42 -10.98
C VAL A 66 -1.75 -12.19 -11.24
N LEU A 67 -0.98 -12.48 -10.18
CA LEU A 67 0.25 -13.27 -10.22
C LEU A 67 0.06 -14.70 -9.68
N GLU A 68 -1.17 -15.13 -9.41
CA GLU A 68 -1.46 -16.49 -8.94
C GLU A 68 -1.03 -17.52 -10.00
N ASN A 69 -0.29 -18.54 -9.58
CA ASN A 69 0.29 -19.59 -10.43
C ASN A 69 1.20 -19.05 -11.56
N TYR A 70 1.61 -17.78 -11.51
CA TYR A 70 2.56 -17.23 -12.47
C TYR A 70 3.93 -17.92 -12.33
N THR A 71 4.43 -18.46 -13.44
CA THR A 71 5.66 -19.27 -13.49
C THR A 71 6.91 -18.42 -13.76
N GLY A 72 6.74 -17.22 -14.31
CA GLY A 72 7.84 -16.31 -14.58
C GLY A 72 8.46 -15.67 -13.34
N GLY A 73 9.41 -14.75 -13.57
CA GLY A 73 10.05 -13.97 -12.51
C GLY A 73 9.10 -12.93 -11.94
N VAL A 74 9.04 -12.84 -10.61
CA VAL A 74 8.30 -11.80 -9.89
C VAL A 74 9.30 -10.78 -9.35
N TYR A 75 9.02 -9.50 -9.59
CA TYR A 75 9.88 -8.38 -9.24
C TYR A 75 9.14 -7.44 -8.31
N LEU A 76 9.83 -6.98 -7.27
CA LEU A 76 9.34 -5.97 -6.36
C LEU A 76 9.49 -4.57 -6.98
N HIS A 77 8.47 -3.73 -6.82
CA HIS A 77 8.60 -2.28 -7.00
C HIS A 77 8.08 -1.61 -5.74
N THR A 78 8.92 -0.82 -5.10
CA THR A 78 8.71 -0.44 -3.69
C THR A 78 9.27 0.93 -3.37
N GLY A 79 8.70 1.59 -2.38
CA GLY A 79 9.22 2.82 -1.81
C GLY A 79 8.83 2.94 -0.35
N VAL A 80 8.90 4.18 0.15
CA VAL A 80 8.49 4.53 1.51
C VAL A 80 7.53 5.71 1.52
N ILE A 81 6.56 5.70 2.43
CA ILE A 81 5.83 6.90 2.86
C ILE A 81 6.62 7.51 4.01
N THR A 82 6.84 8.82 3.95
CA THR A 82 7.56 9.58 4.97
C THR A 82 6.74 10.76 5.46
N ASN A 83 7.25 11.47 6.47
CA ASN A 83 6.74 12.79 6.85
C ASN A 83 6.77 13.86 5.73
N LYS A 84 7.47 13.61 4.62
CA LYS A 84 7.50 14.46 3.43
C LYS A 84 6.51 14.03 2.34
N SER A 85 5.83 12.90 2.54
CA SER A 85 4.80 12.40 1.61
C SER A 85 3.49 13.14 1.81
N LEU A 86 2.78 13.42 0.73
CA LEU A 86 1.47 14.08 0.77
C LEU A 86 0.36 13.11 1.19
N ASP A 87 0.44 11.86 0.75
CA ASP A 87 -0.54 10.79 0.95
C ASP A 87 0.09 9.41 0.72
N SER A 88 -0.74 8.36 0.67
CA SER A 88 -0.36 6.96 0.43
C SER A 88 0.18 6.66 -0.97
N HIS A 89 0.07 7.58 -1.92
CA HIS A 89 0.57 7.45 -3.30
C HIS A 89 1.83 8.29 -3.54
N SER A 90 2.17 9.20 -2.62
CA SER A 90 3.38 10.01 -2.66
C SER A 90 4.60 9.25 -2.13
N TRP A 91 4.98 8.19 -2.84
CA TRP A 91 6.11 7.34 -2.46
C TRP A 91 7.41 8.14 -2.54
N LYS A 92 8.39 7.75 -1.72
CA LYS A 92 9.76 8.28 -1.74
C LYS A 92 10.73 7.12 -1.83
N ASN A 93 11.96 7.42 -2.24
CA ASN A 93 13.05 6.45 -2.34
C ASN A 93 12.66 5.17 -3.09
N VAL A 94 12.02 5.34 -4.25
CA VAL A 94 11.50 4.22 -5.03
C VAL A 94 12.63 3.35 -5.59
N VAL A 95 12.51 2.04 -5.40
CA VAL A 95 13.46 1.01 -5.84
C VAL A 95 12.76 0.02 -6.77
N GLY A 96 13.47 -0.35 -7.84
CA GLY A 96 13.03 -1.30 -8.84
C GLY A 96 12.66 -0.60 -10.15
N ASN A 97 13.42 -0.88 -11.20
CA ASN A 97 13.16 -0.30 -12.52
C ASN A 97 11.90 -0.92 -13.12
N TRP A 98 10.92 -0.11 -13.52
CA TRP A 98 9.72 -0.63 -14.16
C TRP A 98 9.99 -1.15 -15.59
N GLY A 99 9.13 -2.04 -16.09
CA GLY A 99 9.11 -2.42 -17.51
C GLY A 99 10.21 -3.39 -17.96
N LYS A 100 11.10 -3.82 -17.06
CA LYS A 100 12.21 -4.74 -17.37
C LYS A 100 12.50 -5.70 -16.23
N ALA A 101 13.20 -6.79 -16.57
CA ALA A 101 13.78 -7.69 -15.57
C ALA A 101 14.82 -6.93 -14.76
N ASP A 102 14.56 -6.72 -13.47
CA ASP A 102 15.48 -6.05 -12.57
C ASP A 102 15.95 -7.03 -11.48
N GLN A 103 17.16 -7.56 -11.63
CA GLN A 103 17.69 -8.56 -10.71
C GLN A 103 17.87 -8.01 -9.29
N HIS A 104 18.01 -6.69 -9.11
CA HIS A 104 18.17 -6.08 -7.79
C HIS A 104 16.93 -6.24 -6.90
N VAL A 105 15.76 -6.41 -7.51
CA VAL A 105 14.46 -6.50 -6.85
C VAL A 105 13.71 -7.78 -7.21
N LYS A 106 14.40 -8.77 -7.78
CA LYS A 106 13.80 -10.07 -8.11
C LYS A 106 13.50 -10.82 -6.81
N MET A 107 12.26 -11.23 -6.65
CA MET A 107 11.82 -12.00 -5.50
C MET A 107 12.31 -13.45 -5.61
N GLN A 108 12.68 -14.05 -4.49
CA GLN A 108 12.99 -15.47 -4.38
C GLN A 108 11.69 -16.26 -4.24
N ARG A 109 11.44 -17.23 -5.13
CA ARG A 109 10.33 -18.17 -4.95
C ARG A 109 10.68 -19.17 -3.84
N ILE A 110 9.82 -19.27 -2.83
CA ILE A 110 10.01 -20.14 -1.65
C ILE A 110 8.90 -21.19 -1.50
N GLY A 111 7.90 -21.18 -2.39
CA GLY A 111 6.81 -22.15 -2.42
C GLY A 111 5.83 -21.84 -3.54
N LYS A 112 4.75 -22.63 -3.63
CA LYS A 112 3.65 -22.34 -4.56
C LYS A 112 3.05 -20.98 -4.21
N ASN A 113 3.09 -20.04 -5.15
CA ASN A 113 2.62 -18.66 -4.99
C ASN A 113 3.32 -17.84 -3.90
N LEU A 114 4.35 -18.38 -3.23
CA LEU A 114 5.05 -17.72 -2.13
C LEU A 114 6.42 -17.23 -2.57
N TYR A 115 6.68 -15.97 -2.25
CA TYR A 115 7.89 -15.27 -2.61
C TYR A 115 8.48 -14.53 -1.41
N ALA A 116 9.81 -14.47 -1.32
CA ALA A 116 10.56 -13.80 -0.27
C ALA A 116 11.53 -12.77 -0.84
N PHE A 117 11.78 -11.70 -0.09
CA PHE A 117 12.84 -10.74 -0.36
C PHE A 117 13.47 -10.26 0.94
N HIS A 118 14.79 -10.30 1.01
CA HIS A 118 15.54 -10.00 2.22
C HIS A 118 16.34 -8.71 2.04
N PHE A 119 16.24 -7.80 3.01
CA PHE A 119 16.90 -6.50 2.92
C PHE A 119 17.03 -5.82 4.29
N ILE A 120 17.84 -4.75 4.33
CA ILE A 120 17.91 -3.82 5.46
C ILE A 120 17.28 -2.51 5.00
N ILE A 121 16.23 -2.05 5.69
CA ILE A 121 15.38 -0.93 5.26
C ILE A 121 16.23 0.33 4.99
N GLN A 122 17.10 0.72 5.93
CA GLN A 122 17.91 1.93 5.80
C GLN A 122 18.81 1.91 4.57
N ASN A 123 19.47 0.79 4.31
CA ASN A 123 20.43 0.66 3.21
C ASN A 123 19.71 0.54 1.87
N PHE A 124 18.65 -0.26 1.83
CA PHE A 124 17.91 -0.58 0.61
C PHE A 124 17.22 0.66 0.02
N TYR A 125 16.56 1.46 0.88
CA TYR A 125 15.94 2.71 0.46
C TYR A 125 16.89 3.93 0.53
N LYS A 126 18.17 3.74 0.88
CA LYS A 126 19.17 4.82 1.00
C LYS A 126 18.66 6.01 1.82
N LEU A 127 18.01 5.74 2.95
CA LEU A 127 17.28 6.75 3.73
C LEU A 127 18.21 7.85 4.23
N HIS A 128 17.79 9.10 4.06
CA HIS A 128 18.47 10.26 4.63
C HIS A 128 18.14 10.43 6.12
N LYS A 129 19.03 11.09 6.87
CA LYS A 129 18.89 11.27 8.33
C LYS A 129 17.64 12.07 8.72
N ASP A 130 17.15 12.93 7.84
CA ASP A 130 15.99 13.80 8.08
C ASP A 130 14.65 13.17 7.60
N GLU A 131 14.68 11.94 7.08
CA GLU A 131 13.48 11.23 6.64
C GLU A 131 12.89 10.36 7.75
N VAL A 132 11.66 10.67 8.15
CA VAL A 132 10.88 9.85 9.07
C VAL A 132 9.97 8.93 8.27
N VAL A 133 10.42 7.71 8.03
CA VAL A 133 9.61 6.65 7.40
C VAL A 133 8.43 6.29 8.30
N GLN A 134 7.25 6.26 7.71
CA GLN A 134 5.97 5.92 8.35
C GLN A 134 5.44 4.57 7.87
N GLN A 135 5.55 4.30 6.57
CA GLN A 135 5.07 3.06 5.96
C GLN A 135 6.02 2.61 4.85
N LEU A 136 6.14 1.30 4.67
CA LEU A 136 6.74 0.71 3.46
C LEU A 136 5.64 0.47 2.43
N THR A 137 5.93 0.72 1.15
CA THR A 137 4.97 0.57 0.06
C THR A 137 5.45 -0.44 -0.97
N PHE A 138 4.54 -1.30 -1.45
CA PHE A 138 4.90 -2.38 -2.35
C PHE A 138 3.83 -2.60 -3.43
N VAL A 139 4.31 -2.91 -4.63
CA VAL A 139 3.61 -3.74 -5.61
C VAL A 139 4.55 -4.81 -6.13
N PHE A 140 3.99 -5.91 -6.62
CA PHE A 140 4.77 -6.99 -7.24
C PHE A 140 4.35 -7.11 -8.68
N ARG A 141 5.31 -7.34 -9.57
CA ARG A 141 5.06 -7.33 -11.01
C ARG A 141 5.74 -8.47 -11.72
N ASP A 142 5.25 -8.77 -12.92
CA ASP A 142 5.97 -9.57 -13.90
C ASP A 142 7.12 -8.75 -14.55
N THR A 143 7.85 -9.38 -15.46
CA THR A 143 9.05 -8.81 -16.08
C THR A 143 8.81 -7.46 -16.77
N ASN A 144 7.77 -7.34 -17.58
CA ASN A 144 7.46 -6.13 -18.34
C ASN A 144 6.54 -5.15 -17.58
N GLY A 145 6.11 -5.51 -16.36
CA GLY A 145 5.23 -4.67 -15.55
C GLY A 145 3.80 -4.58 -16.08
N SER A 146 3.36 -5.56 -16.89
CA SER A 146 2.00 -5.63 -17.41
C SER A 146 1.03 -6.28 -16.41
N LEU A 147 1.53 -7.17 -15.56
CA LEU A 147 0.79 -7.78 -14.46
C LEU A 147 1.29 -7.16 -13.15
N VAL A 148 0.37 -6.60 -12.36
CA VAL A 148 0.71 -5.91 -11.09
C VAL A 148 -0.17 -6.41 -9.96
N ALA A 149 0.42 -7.16 -9.04
CA ALA A 149 -0.24 -7.58 -7.83
C ALA A 149 -0.44 -6.39 -6.88
N LYS A 150 -1.70 -6.20 -6.53
CA LYS A 150 -2.23 -5.18 -5.60
C LYS A 150 -3.18 -5.86 -4.61
N ASP A 151 -3.66 -5.11 -3.64
CA ASP A 151 -4.67 -5.61 -2.73
C ASP A 151 -6.00 -5.93 -3.47
N LYS A 152 -6.97 -6.50 -2.75
CA LYS A 152 -8.28 -6.88 -3.31
C LYS A 152 -9.09 -5.70 -3.86
N ASN A 153 -8.77 -4.48 -3.44
CA ASN A 153 -9.43 -3.24 -3.85
C ASN A 153 -8.62 -2.49 -4.93
N GLY A 154 -7.53 -3.07 -5.44
CA GLY A 154 -6.63 -2.44 -6.40
C GLY A 154 -5.72 -1.36 -5.80
N GLN A 155 -5.59 -1.32 -4.46
CA GLN A 155 -4.67 -0.43 -3.76
C GLN A 155 -3.30 -1.06 -3.61
N ASP A 156 -2.29 -0.20 -3.51
CA ASP A 156 -0.94 -0.64 -3.21
C ASP A 156 -0.86 -1.26 -1.81
N PHE A 157 0.13 -2.12 -1.57
CA PHE A 157 0.34 -2.66 -0.23
C PHE A 157 1.12 -1.65 0.61
N LEU A 158 0.52 -1.17 1.70
CA LEU A 158 1.18 -0.31 2.68
C LEU A 158 1.33 -1.05 4.01
N ILE A 159 2.55 -1.15 4.53
CA ILE A 159 2.84 -1.71 5.85
C ILE A 159 3.34 -0.59 6.77
N PRO A 160 2.58 -0.20 7.80
CA PRO A 160 3.06 0.70 8.84
C PRO A 160 4.27 0.12 9.57
N VAL A 161 5.26 0.96 9.85
CA VAL A 161 6.51 0.57 10.51
C VAL A 161 6.88 1.58 11.60
N PHE A 162 7.79 1.18 12.48
CA PHE A 162 8.37 2.06 13.51
C PHE A 162 7.32 2.71 14.43
N GLY A 163 6.22 2.00 14.70
CA GLY A 163 5.14 2.47 15.58
C GLY A 163 4.19 3.47 14.94
N TYR A 164 4.30 3.76 13.64
CA TYR A 164 3.34 4.60 12.94
C TYR A 164 1.96 3.96 12.96
N LYS A 165 0.95 4.74 13.34
CA LYS A 165 -0.46 4.36 13.31
C LYS A 165 -1.13 5.24 12.25
N PRO A 166 -1.58 4.67 11.12
CA PRO A 166 -2.28 5.44 10.10
C PRO A 166 -3.48 6.15 10.71
N PRO A 167 -3.65 7.47 10.47
CA PRO A 167 -4.85 8.16 10.91
C PRO A 167 -6.07 7.55 10.21
N THR A 168 -7.18 7.41 10.94
CA THR A 168 -8.48 7.09 10.34
C THR A 168 -8.80 8.13 9.28
N ILE A 169 -8.98 7.67 8.04
CA ILE A 169 -9.07 8.41 6.77
C ILE A 169 -9.48 9.87 6.98
N LYS A 170 -8.51 10.78 6.97
CA LYS A 170 -8.77 12.19 6.70
C LYS A 170 -8.63 12.39 5.21
N LYS A 171 -9.69 12.85 4.55
CA LYS A 171 -9.61 13.35 3.17
C LYS A 171 -8.54 14.43 3.16
N VAL A 172 -7.39 14.16 2.55
CA VAL A 172 -6.35 15.17 2.39
C VAL A 172 -6.94 16.23 1.45
N GLY A 173 -7.07 17.45 1.96
CA GLY A 173 -7.35 18.59 1.10
C GLY A 173 -6.12 18.83 0.25
N TYR A 174 -6.15 18.36 -1.00
CA TYR A 174 -5.10 18.69 -1.95
C TYR A 174 -5.13 20.21 -2.18
N LEU A 175 -4.17 20.92 -1.59
CA LEU A 175 -3.83 22.26 -2.04
C LEU A 175 -3.05 22.11 -3.35
N PHE A 176 -3.78 21.92 -4.44
CA PHE A 176 -3.22 22.12 -5.77
C PHE A 176 -2.86 23.60 -5.89
N LYS A 177 -1.61 23.95 -5.57
CA LYS A 177 -1.06 25.21 -6.09
C LYS A 177 -1.13 25.09 -7.60
N SER A 178 -1.96 25.92 -8.23
CA SER A 178 -2.13 25.90 -9.68
C SER A 178 -0.76 26.06 -10.32
N ARG A 179 -0.36 25.06 -11.11
CA ARG A 179 0.86 25.12 -11.90
C ARG A 179 0.49 25.70 -13.26
N LYS A 180 1.19 26.75 -13.68
CA LYS A 180 1.03 27.28 -15.03
C LYS A 180 1.67 26.28 -16.00
N TYR A 181 0.86 25.72 -16.89
CA TYR A 181 1.34 24.92 -18.02
C TYR A 181 2.22 25.81 -18.92
N LEU A 182 3.40 25.30 -19.27
CA LEU A 182 4.37 25.99 -20.13
C LEU A 182 4.58 25.26 -21.47
N GLY A 183 4.05 24.05 -21.62
CA GLY A 183 4.20 23.24 -22.83
C GLY A 183 4.29 21.76 -22.53
N SER A 184 4.18 20.93 -23.56
CA SER A 184 4.39 19.48 -23.47
C SER A 184 5.06 18.93 -24.72
N SER A 185 5.58 17.71 -24.61
CA SER A 185 6.15 16.97 -25.73
C SER A 185 6.01 15.48 -25.49
N VAL A 186 5.87 14.70 -26.56
CA VAL A 186 5.92 13.24 -26.49
C VAL A 186 7.11 12.76 -27.29
N LYS A 187 8.02 12.03 -26.64
CA LYS A 187 9.18 11.43 -27.30
C LYS A 187 9.43 10.05 -26.69
N ASN A 188 9.60 9.04 -27.54
CA ASN A 188 9.88 7.66 -27.12
C ASN A 188 8.88 7.09 -26.09
N GLY A 189 7.58 7.39 -26.24
CA GLY A 189 6.54 6.93 -25.31
C GLY A 189 6.48 7.66 -23.96
N ILE A 190 7.28 8.72 -23.79
CA ILE A 190 7.29 9.57 -22.60
C ILE A 190 6.61 10.90 -22.94
N LEU A 191 5.51 11.18 -22.26
CA LEU A 191 4.90 12.50 -22.22
C LEU A 191 5.64 13.36 -21.19
N THR A 192 6.14 14.51 -21.61
CA THR A 192 6.77 15.50 -20.74
C THR A 192 5.88 16.74 -20.69
N VAL A 193 5.47 17.17 -19.50
CA VAL A 193 4.66 18.37 -19.25
C VAL A 193 5.51 19.38 -18.47
N LYS A 194 5.79 20.53 -19.07
CA LYS A 194 6.51 21.63 -18.43
C LYS A 194 5.54 22.54 -17.71
N THR A 195 5.93 22.97 -16.50
CA THR A 195 5.19 23.91 -15.69
C THR A 195 6.11 24.97 -15.10
N ASN A 196 5.55 26.06 -14.59
CA ASN A 196 6.30 27.08 -13.83
C ASN A 196 6.91 26.55 -12.50
N HIS A 197 6.58 25.33 -12.09
CA HIS A 197 7.14 24.67 -10.90
C HIS A 197 8.04 23.48 -11.22
N GLY A 198 8.36 23.28 -12.51
CA GLY A 198 9.21 22.18 -12.96
C GLY A 198 8.52 21.29 -14.00
N THR A 199 8.99 20.06 -14.17
CA THR A 199 8.58 19.17 -15.25
C THR A 199 7.92 17.91 -14.68
N ILE A 200 6.84 17.46 -15.29
CA ILE A 200 6.21 16.17 -15.03
C ILE A 200 6.51 15.25 -16.22
N GLN A 201 6.97 14.02 -15.98
CA GLN A 201 7.12 12.99 -17.01
C GLN A 201 6.14 11.85 -16.74
N VAL A 202 5.42 11.44 -17.78
CA VAL A 202 4.51 10.29 -17.78
C VAL A 202 5.01 9.28 -18.78
N THR A 203 5.40 8.10 -18.31
CA THR A 203 5.85 6.98 -19.14
C THR A 203 4.76 5.91 -19.17
N PHE A 204 4.21 5.62 -20.34
CA PHE A 204 3.19 4.59 -20.50
C PHE A 204 3.84 3.24 -20.77
N TYR A 205 3.50 2.23 -19.95
CA TYR A 205 3.97 0.85 -20.14
C TYR A 205 2.88 -0.04 -20.73
N THR A 206 1.63 0.21 -20.36
CA THR A 206 0.45 -0.39 -20.97
C THR A 206 -0.67 0.65 -21.02
N PRO A 207 -1.79 0.40 -21.73
CA PRO A 207 -2.94 1.30 -21.71
C PRO A 207 -3.52 1.56 -20.30
N LYS A 208 -3.16 0.74 -19.30
CA LYS A 208 -3.67 0.83 -17.94
C LYS A 208 -2.59 1.14 -16.90
N ILE A 209 -1.34 1.33 -17.32
CA ILE A 209 -0.19 1.50 -16.41
C ILE A 209 0.71 2.60 -16.95
N ALA A 210 0.79 3.68 -16.19
CA ALA A 210 1.74 4.76 -16.41
C ALA A 210 2.54 5.05 -15.13
N GLU A 211 3.82 5.38 -15.31
CA GLU A 211 4.68 5.94 -14.26
C GLU A 211 4.68 7.47 -14.42
N VAL A 212 4.39 8.18 -13.32
CA VAL A 212 4.45 9.64 -13.26
C VAL A 212 5.61 10.06 -12.37
N LYS A 213 6.52 10.92 -12.89
CA LYS A 213 7.65 11.52 -12.17
C LYS A 213 7.53 13.04 -12.18
N ASP A 214 7.80 13.69 -11.05
CA ASP A 214 7.83 15.15 -10.91
C ASP A 214 9.27 15.62 -10.69
N PHE A 215 9.67 16.70 -11.36
CA PHE A 215 11.02 17.28 -11.32
C PHE A 215 10.88 18.77 -10.98
N LYS A 216 11.56 19.25 -9.93
CA LYS A 216 11.47 20.67 -9.52
C LYS A 216 12.21 21.60 -10.48
N ALA A 217 11.75 22.84 -10.58
CA ALA A 217 12.47 23.90 -11.30
C ALA A 217 13.86 24.13 -10.67
N GLY A 218 14.92 24.08 -11.48
CA GLY A 218 16.30 24.37 -11.05
C GLY A 218 17.20 23.14 -10.85
N THR A 219 16.64 21.94 -10.73
CA THR A 219 17.42 20.69 -10.67
C THR A 219 16.68 19.58 -11.41
N ASN A 220 17.26 19.00 -12.46
CA ASN A 220 16.76 17.79 -13.14
C ASN A 220 16.88 16.51 -12.25
N VAL A 221 16.85 16.70 -10.94
CA VAL A 221 16.81 15.63 -9.95
C VAL A 221 15.33 15.27 -9.77
N PRO A 222 14.92 14.02 -10.07
CA PRO A 222 13.56 13.58 -9.80
C PRO A 222 13.21 13.84 -8.34
N ASP A 223 12.08 14.48 -8.06
CA ASP A 223 11.43 14.29 -6.76
C ASP A 223 10.96 12.83 -6.78
N SER A 224 11.43 12.00 -5.85
CA SER A 224 11.31 10.54 -5.87
C SER A 224 9.87 9.99 -5.78
N SER A 225 8.85 10.80 -6.07
CA SER A 225 7.46 10.36 -6.18
C SER A 225 7.19 9.73 -7.54
N VAL A 226 7.03 8.41 -7.50
CA VAL A 226 6.41 7.61 -8.56
C VAL A 226 5.02 7.22 -8.09
N ALA A 227 4.00 7.50 -8.91
CA ALA A 227 2.66 6.96 -8.73
C ALA A 227 2.36 5.99 -9.87
N ILE A 228 1.82 4.81 -9.53
CA ILE A 228 1.31 3.83 -10.50
C ILE A 228 -0.21 3.90 -10.47
N ILE A 229 -0.76 4.60 -11.45
CA ILE A 229 -2.18 4.89 -11.53
C ILE A 229 -2.86 3.78 -12.35
N LEU A 230 -3.83 3.09 -11.75
CA LEU A 230 -4.83 2.29 -12.48
C LEU A 230 -5.92 3.24 -13.01
N PRO A 231 -6.57 2.94 -14.15
CA PRO A 231 -7.57 3.84 -14.72
C PRO A 231 -8.69 4.13 -13.71
N PRO A 232 -9.19 5.37 -13.63
CA PRO A 232 -10.39 5.68 -12.87
C PRO A 232 -11.56 4.84 -13.38
N GLY A 233 -12.48 4.48 -12.49
CA GLY A 233 -13.59 3.55 -12.77
C GLY A 233 -14.58 3.96 -13.88
N LYS A 234 -14.37 5.10 -14.56
CA LYS A 234 -15.12 5.52 -15.76
C LYS A 234 -14.25 6.40 -16.67
N GLY A 235 -14.29 6.10 -17.97
CA GLY A 235 -13.78 6.94 -19.06
C GLY A 235 -12.49 6.43 -19.72
N LEU A 236 -12.49 6.31 -21.05
CA LEU A 236 -11.26 6.30 -21.84
C LEU A 236 -10.71 7.73 -21.81
N ALA A 237 -9.61 7.96 -21.10
CA ALA A 237 -8.88 9.21 -21.25
C ALA A 237 -8.07 9.13 -22.55
N SER A 238 -8.49 9.87 -23.58
CA SER A 238 -7.69 10.11 -24.78
C SER A 238 -6.84 11.35 -24.57
N LEU A 239 -5.52 11.24 -24.62
CA LEU A 239 -4.65 12.41 -24.64
C LEU A 239 -4.65 13.04 -26.03
N ALA A 240 -5.09 14.28 -26.14
CA ALA A 240 -4.91 15.08 -27.35
C ALA A 240 -3.98 16.27 -27.05
N ILE A 241 -2.89 16.39 -27.83
CA ILE A 241 -2.02 17.57 -27.76
C ILE A 241 -2.67 18.66 -28.62
N THR A 242 -3.16 19.72 -27.97
CA THR A 242 -3.48 20.97 -28.65
C THR A 242 -2.46 22.03 -28.24
N HIS A 243 -2.25 23.04 -29.09
CA HIS A 243 -1.08 23.94 -29.03
C HIS A 243 -0.81 24.64 -27.68
N ASP A 244 -1.74 24.61 -26.71
CA ASP A 244 -1.52 25.22 -25.39
C ASP A 244 -2.21 24.48 -24.23
N LYS A 245 -2.74 23.27 -24.46
CA LYS A 245 -3.52 22.53 -23.45
C LYS A 245 -3.35 21.02 -23.58
N LEU A 246 -3.19 20.34 -22.44
CA LEU A 246 -3.52 18.93 -22.31
C LEU A 246 -5.04 18.83 -22.10
N ILE A 247 -5.71 18.09 -22.97
CA ILE A 247 -7.11 17.66 -22.81
C ILE A 247 -7.11 16.15 -22.67
#